data_AF-A0A1Z8LGG8-F1
#
_entry.id   AF-A0A1Z8LGG8-F1
#
_cell.length_a   1.000
_cell.length_b   1.000
_cell.length_c   1.000
_cell.angle_alpha   90.00
_cell.angle_beta   90.00
_cell.angle_gamma   90.00
#
_symmetry.space_group_name_H-M   'P 1'
#
loop_
_entity.id
_entity.type
_entity.pdbx_description
1 polymer ?
#
loop_
_entity_poly.entity_id
_entity_poly.type
_entity_poly.pdbx_seq_one_letter_code
_entity_poly.pdbx_strand_id
1 'polypeptide(L)'
;MIHATRASVSPVELAFHEIWPEANHRSLMDEGLAQAIDQVGELTAAISKRFVRLAEYAADTDVDAILFTFTAFGPVMEEGQRNFSIPVIKPNDPLLETALAVGMEIGLLASHPIALPMIEQQLKDLTYERGRTIDVRL
;
A
#
# COMPACT_ATOMS: atom_id res chain seq x y z
N MET A 1 -0.98 -11.57 2.62
CA MET A 1 -1.54 -10.38 1.94
C MET A 1 -2.62 -9.78 2.81
N ILE A 2 -2.65 -8.45 2.97
CA ILE A 2 -3.64 -7.75 3.79
C ILE A 2 -4.46 -6.81 2.90
N HIS A 3 -5.78 -6.98 2.94
CA HIS A 3 -6.75 -6.33 2.09
C HIS A 3 -7.74 -5.52 2.94
N ALA A 4 -8.11 -4.34 2.43
CA ALA A 4 -9.19 -3.52 3.00
C ALA A 4 -10.46 -3.53 2.12
N THR A 5 -10.39 -4.10 0.92
CA THR A 5 -11.50 -4.14 -0.05
C THR A 5 -11.51 -5.46 -0.81
N ARG A 6 -12.68 -6.07 -1.03
CA ARG A 6 -12.79 -7.30 -1.84
C ARG A 6 -12.27 -7.15 -3.26
N ALA A 7 -12.38 -5.95 -3.83
CA ALA A 7 -11.90 -5.64 -5.17
C ALA A 7 -10.39 -5.87 -5.36
N SER A 8 -9.58 -5.87 -4.30
CA SER A 8 -8.14 -6.10 -4.38
C SER A 8 -7.74 -7.58 -4.25
N VAL A 9 -8.65 -8.48 -3.86
CA VAL A 9 -8.28 -9.88 -3.58
C VAL A 9 -7.95 -10.62 -4.88
N SER A 10 -8.96 -10.76 -5.74
CA SER A 10 -8.81 -11.56 -6.97
C SER A 10 -7.71 -11.05 -7.91
N PRO A 11 -7.53 -9.74 -8.14
CA PRO A 11 -6.43 -9.26 -8.99
C PRO A 11 -5.04 -9.62 -8.46
N VAL A 12 -4.85 -9.53 -7.14
CA VAL A 12 -3.54 -9.81 -6.53
C VAL A 12 -3.28 -11.32 -6.49
N GLU A 13 -4.27 -12.12 -6.14
CA GLU A 13 -4.16 -13.59 -6.18
C GLU A 13 -3.87 -14.09 -7.61
N LEU A 14 -4.52 -13.50 -8.62
CA LEU A 14 -4.23 -13.80 -10.02
C LEU A 14 -2.80 -13.42 -10.41
N ALA A 15 -2.32 -12.25 -9.98
CA ALA A 15 -0.94 -11.83 -10.25
C ALA A 15 0.08 -12.79 -9.64
N PHE A 16 -0.16 -13.31 -8.42
CA PHE A 16 0.69 -14.37 -7.84
C PHE A 16 0.61 -15.65 -8.68
N HIS A 17 -0.58 -16.10 -9.06
CA HIS A 17 -0.74 -17.30 -9.87
C HIS A 17 -0.03 -17.19 -11.24
N GLU A 18 -0.07 -16.02 -11.89
CA GLU A 18 0.52 -15.82 -13.21
C GLU A 18 2.03 -15.57 -13.18
N ILE A 19 2.52 -14.81 -12.20
CA ILE A 19 3.91 -14.29 -12.18
C ILE A 19 4.80 -15.08 -11.21
N TRP A 20 4.23 -15.63 -10.13
CA TRP A 20 4.97 -16.33 -9.08
C TRP A 20 4.16 -17.50 -8.48
N PRO A 21 3.83 -18.53 -9.27
CA PRO A 21 2.93 -19.60 -8.86
C PRO A 21 3.45 -20.46 -7.69
N GLU A 22 4.77 -20.47 -7.46
CA GLU A 22 5.39 -21.19 -6.34
C GLU A 22 5.22 -20.47 -4.99
N ALA A 23 4.82 -19.19 -4.99
CA ALA A 23 4.60 -18.44 -3.77
C ALA A 23 3.32 -18.88 -3.06
N ASN A 24 3.48 -19.44 -1.86
CA ASN A 24 2.36 -19.70 -0.97
C ASN A 24 1.87 -18.37 -0.37
N HIS A 25 0.65 -17.98 -0.70
CA HIS A 25 0.05 -16.77 -0.17
C HIS A 25 -1.20 -17.09 0.65
N ARG A 26 -1.48 -16.23 1.64
CA ARG A 26 -2.69 -16.23 2.46
C ARG A 26 -3.24 -14.82 2.52
N SER A 27 -4.56 -14.68 2.53
CA SER A 27 -5.26 -13.39 2.48
C SER A 27 -5.93 -13.09 3.82
N LEU A 28 -5.69 -11.90 4.36
CA LEU A 28 -6.42 -11.32 5.49
C LEU A 28 -7.23 -10.14 4.98
N MET A 29 -8.50 -10.09 5.35
CA MET A 29 -9.44 -9.07 4.92
C MET A 29 -10.06 -8.37 6.11
N ASP A 30 -10.03 -7.04 6.11
CA ASP A 30 -10.82 -6.20 7.00
C ASP A 30 -11.54 -5.12 6.18
N GLU A 31 -12.77 -5.42 5.76
CA GLU A 31 -13.63 -4.48 5.00
C GLU A 31 -14.01 -3.24 5.84
N GLY A 32 -13.95 -3.34 7.17
CA GLY A 32 -14.22 -2.23 8.08
C GLY A 32 -13.08 -1.21 8.15
N LEU A 33 -11.91 -1.47 7.57
CA LEU A 33 -10.84 -0.49 7.44
C LEU A 33 -11.14 0.54 6.37
N ALA A 34 -11.50 0.10 5.16
CA ALA A 34 -11.91 1.01 4.09
C ALA A 34 -13.09 1.86 4.54
N GLN A 35 -14.12 1.23 5.13
CA GLN A 35 -15.29 1.96 5.66
C GLN A 35 -14.91 3.01 6.72
N ALA A 36 -13.97 2.70 7.62
CA ALA A 36 -13.55 3.67 8.63
C ALA A 36 -12.82 4.87 8.01
N ILE A 37 -12.01 4.65 6.98
CA ILE A 37 -11.34 5.71 6.23
C ILE A 37 -12.37 6.55 5.48
N ASP A 38 -13.34 5.92 4.83
CA ASP A 38 -14.39 6.59 4.07
C ASP A 38 -15.26 7.49 4.98
N GLN A 39 -15.55 7.01 6.20
CA GLN A 39 -16.35 7.75 7.18
C GLN A 39 -15.64 8.98 7.74
N VAL A 40 -14.33 8.86 8.00
CA VAL A 40 -13.55 9.93 8.65
C VAL A 40 -12.93 10.87 7.60
N GLY A 41 -12.71 10.38 6.38
CA GLY A 41 -12.09 11.12 5.27
C GLY A 41 -10.57 11.20 5.33
N GLU A 42 -9.95 10.64 6.36
CA GLU A 42 -8.50 10.67 6.59
C GLU A 42 -8.00 9.41 7.30
N LEU A 43 -6.69 9.20 7.21
CA LEU A 43 -5.98 8.13 7.93
C LEU A 43 -5.65 8.59 9.36
N THR A 44 -6.54 8.29 10.31
CA THR A 44 -6.31 8.62 11.74
C THR A 44 -5.36 7.65 12.43
N ALA A 45 -4.76 8.06 13.55
CA ALA A 45 -3.92 7.19 14.39
C ALA A 45 -4.64 5.90 14.84
N ALA A 46 -5.96 5.97 15.08
CA ALA A 46 -6.76 4.79 15.43
C ALA A 46 -6.87 3.79 14.27
N ILE A 47 -7.05 4.29 13.05
CA ILE A 47 -7.09 3.46 11.83
C ILE A 47 -5.70 2.88 11.58
N SER A 48 -4.64 3.69 11.65
CA SER A 48 -3.24 3.24 11.53
C SER A 48 -2.90 2.12 12.52
N LYS A 49 -3.37 2.22 13.77
CA LYS A 49 -3.14 1.17 14.78
C LYS A 49 -3.85 -0.15 14.44
N ARG A 50 -5.03 -0.11 13.81
CA ARG A 50 -5.72 -1.33 13.34
C ARG A 50 -4.92 -2.03 12.24
N PHE A 51 -4.39 -1.24 11.31
CA PHE A 51 -3.50 -1.69 10.25
C PHE A 51 -2.24 -2.39 10.79
N VAL A 52 -1.56 -1.79 11.77
CA VAL A 52 -0.40 -2.40 12.44
C VAL A 52 -0.76 -3.72 13.10
N ARG A 53 -1.90 -3.80 13.80
CA ARG A 53 -2.37 -5.04 14.44
C ARG A 53 -2.62 -6.19 13.45
N LEU A 54 -3.09 -5.88 12.24
CA LEU A 54 -3.24 -6.89 11.19
C LEU A 54 -1.89 -7.41 10.69
N ALA A 55 -0.89 -6.51 10.59
CA ALA A 55 0.48 -6.92 10.26
C ALA A 55 1.12 -7.76 11.38
N GLU A 56 0.94 -7.39 12.65
CA GLU A 56 1.36 -8.18 13.83
C GLU A 56 0.76 -9.58 13.78
N TYR A 57 -0.56 -9.67 13.60
CA TYR A 57 -1.21 -10.96 13.44
C TYR A 57 -0.66 -11.76 12.26
N ALA A 58 -0.45 -11.14 11.10
CA ALA A 58 0.10 -11.83 9.94
C ALA A 58 1.53 -12.35 10.18
N ALA A 59 2.38 -11.55 10.84
CA ALA A 59 3.75 -11.91 11.17
C ALA A 59 3.82 -13.13 12.10
N ASP A 60 2.85 -13.28 13.01
CA ASP A 60 2.73 -14.43 13.91
C ASP A 60 2.33 -15.74 13.19
N THR A 61 2.01 -15.71 11.89
CA THR A 61 1.53 -16.89 11.12
C THR A 61 2.58 -17.60 10.27
N ASP A 62 3.87 -17.39 10.58
CA ASP A 62 5.02 -17.99 9.90
C ASP A 62 5.02 -17.66 8.39
N VAL A 63 5.19 -16.38 8.08
CA VAL A 63 5.22 -15.85 6.71
C VAL A 63 6.56 -15.18 6.43
N ASP A 64 7.07 -15.32 5.21
CA ASP A 64 8.33 -14.70 4.81
C ASP A 64 8.21 -13.19 4.57
N ALA A 65 7.01 -12.70 4.24
CA ALA A 65 6.73 -11.29 3.99
C ALA A 65 5.24 -10.95 4.11
N ILE A 66 4.94 -9.67 4.28
CA ILE A 66 3.57 -9.13 4.28
C ILE A 66 3.42 -8.15 3.12
N LEU A 67 2.47 -8.41 2.22
CA LEU A 67 2.06 -7.47 1.17
C LEU A 67 0.73 -6.80 1.56
N PHE A 68 0.72 -5.47 1.58
CA PHE A 68 -0.53 -4.70 1.64
C PHE A 68 -1.02 -4.38 0.25
N THR A 69 -2.35 -4.41 0.07
CA THR A 69 -2.98 -4.19 -1.24
C THR A 69 -3.82 -2.92 -1.31
N PHE A 70 -3.81 -2.09 -0.27
CA PHE A 70 -4.62 -0.86 -0.19
C PHE A 70 -3.72 0.37 -0.12
N THR A 71 -3.92 1.30 -1.05
CA THR A 71 -3.08 2.51 -1.26
C THR A 71 -2.95 3.37 0.00
N ALA A 72 -3.98 3.42 0.86
CA ALA A 72 -3.96 4.28 2.05
C ALA A 72 -3.01 3.81 3.17
N PHE A 73 -2.25 2.74 2.96
CA PHE A 73 -1.37 2.17 3.98
C PHE A 73 0.05 2.78 3.98
N GLY A 74 0.44 3.50 2.93
CA GLY A 74 1.81 4.00 2.74
C GLY A 74 2.44 4.72 3.94
N PRO A 75 1.76 5.69 4.58
CA PRO A 75 2.28 6.42 5.74
C PRO A 75 2.35 5.59 7.03
N VAL A 76 1.45 4.60 7.20
CA VAL A 76 1.43 3.74 8.40
C VAL A 76 2.71 2.91 8.52
N MET A 77 3.34 2.63 7.39
CA MET A 77 4.51 1.76 7.34
C MET A 77 5.80 2.37 7.84
N GLU A 78 5.95 3.68 7.75
CA GLU A 78 7.16 4.34 8.23
C GLU A 78 7.27 4.25 9.76
N GLU A 79 6.14 4.20 10.46
CA GLU A 79 6.12 3.92 11.89
C GLU A 79 6.18 2.42 12.21
N GLY A 80 5.47 1.58 11.45
CA GLY A 80 5.30 0.16 11.75
C GLY A 80 6.45 -0.77 11.31
N GLN A 81 7.14 -0.48 10.19
CA GLN A 81 8.16 -1.38 9.62
C GLN A 81 9.30 -1.65 10.60
N ARG A 82 9.63 -0.70 11.49
CA ARG A 82 10.66 -0.87 12.51
C ARG A 82 10.36 -2.00 13.51
N ASN A 83 9.11 -2.45 13.60
CA ASN A 83 8.68 -3.46 14.56
C ASN A 83 8.62 -4.88 13.99
N PHE A 84 8.80 -5.06 12.68
CA PHE A 84 8.71 -6.38 12.04
C PHE A 84 10.09 -6.90 11.65
N SER A 85 10.36 -8.16 11.97
CA SER A 85 11.57 -8.89 11.55
C SER A 85 11.52 -9.36 10.09
N ILE A 86 10.33 -9.29 9.47
CA ILE A 86 10.08 -9.70 8.08
C ILE A 86 9.73 -8.49 7.21
N PRO A 87 10.00 -8.53 5.89
CA PRO A 87 9.64 -7.47 4.97
C PRO A 87 8.13 -7.17 4.96
N VAL A 88 7.78 -5.89 5.02
CA VAL A 88 6.41 -5.41 4.81
C VAL A 88 6.37 -4.49 3.61
N ILE A 89 5.67 -4.91 2.56
CA ILE A 89 5.69 -4.34 1.22
C ILE A 89 4.45 -3.46 1.02
N LYS A 90 4.68 -2.22 0.56
CA LYS A 90 3.63 -1.27 0.19
C LYS A 90 3.10 -1.59 -1.22
N PRO A 91 1.82 -1.36 -1.52
CA PRO A 91 1.24 -1.69 -2.83
C PRO A 91 1.79 -0.82 -3.98
N ASN A 92 2.20 0.42 -3.67
CA ASN A 92 2.47 1.42 -4.71
C ASN A 92 3.95 1.50 -5.10
N ASP A 93 4.90 1.12 -4.25
CA ASP A 93 6.32 1.41 -4.48
C ASP A 93 6.78 0.96 -5.89
N PRO A 94 6.48 -0.28 -6.36
CA PRO A 94 6.86 -0.70 -7.71
C PRO A 94 6.17 0.10 -8.83
N LEU A 95 4.92 0.52 -8.61
CA LEU A 95 4.15 1.33 -9.55
C LEU A 95 4.78 2.73 -9.69
N LEU A 96 5.13 3.36 -8.57
CA LEU A 96 5.72 4.70 -8.56
C LEU A 96 7.10 4.70 -9.21
N GLU A 97 7.93 3.70 -8.89
CA GLU A 97 9.23 3.50 -9.52
C GLU A 97 9.11 3.38 -11.05
N THR A 98 8.15 2.58 -11.51
CA THR A 98 7.87 2.41 -12.94
C THR A 98 7.45 3.73 -13.59
N ALA A 99 6.58 4.50 -12.93
CA ALA A 99 6.12 5.78 -13.45
C ALA A 99 7.29 6.80 -13.56
N LEU A 100 8.14 6.86 -12.54
CA LEU A 100 9.33 7.74 -12.52
C LEU A 100 10.41 7.33 -13.52
N ALA A 101 10.45 6.06 -13.93
CA ALA A 101 11.32 5.59 -15.01
C ALA A 101 10.84 6.07 -16.40
N VAL A 102 9.56 6.38 -16.55
CA VAL A 102 8.97 6.90 -17.80
C VAL A 102 9.13 8.41 -17.90
N GLY A 103 8.91 9.17 -16.82
CA GLY A 103 9.02 10.63 -16.85
C GLY A 103 8.75 11.33 -15.51
N MET A 104 8.85 12.66 -15.52
CA MET A 104 8.63 13.53 -14.36
C MET A 104 7.34 14.35 -14.44
N GLU A 105 6.55 14.17 -15.50
CA GLU A 105 5.20 14.74 -15.64
C GLU A 105 4.20 13.58 -15.51
N ILE A 106 3.52 13.49 -14.37
CA ILE A 106 2.65 12.35 -14.05
C ILE A 106 1.22 12.85 -13.82
N GLY A 107 0.26 12.27 -14.56
CA GLY A 107 -1.16 12.41 -14.28
C GLY A 107 -1.64 11.31 -13.34
N LEU A 108 -2.38 11.65 -12.29
CA LEU A 108 -2.97 10.71 -11.34
C LEU A 108 -4.47 10.54 -11.61
N LEU A 109 -4.92 9.29 -11.61
CA LEU A 109 -6.34 8.95 -11.66
C LEU A 109 -6.61 7.87 -10.61
N ALA A 110 -7.58 8.11 -9.74
CA ALA A 110 -7.95 7.17 -8.71
C ALA A 110 -9.46 7.08 -8.55
N SER A 111 -9.95 5.89 -8.19
CA SER A 111 -11.36 5.66 -7.85
C SER A 111 -11.73 6.20 -6.48
N HIS A 112 -10.75 6.37 -5.59
CA HIS A 112 -10.95 6.88 -4.24
C HIS A 112 -10.21 8.22 -4.04
N PRO A 113 -10.90 9.29 -3.59
CA PRO A 113 -10.29 10.62 -3.46
C PRO A 113 -9.06 10.66 -2.56
N ILE A 114 -9.06 9.89 -1.46
CA ILE A 114 -7.93 9.86 -0.52
C ILE A 114 -6.62 9.36 -1.15
N ALA A 115 -6.71 8.55 -2.22
CA ALA A 115 -5.53 7.98 -2.86
C ALA A 115 -4.69 9.05 -3.58
N LEU A 116 -5.33 10.08 -4.15
CA LEU A 116 -4.66 11.11 -4.93
C LEU A 116 -3.60 11.89 -4.13
N PRO A 117 -3.93 12.57 -3.02
CA PRO A 117 -2.92 13.30 -2.24
C PRO A 117 -1.87 12.37 -1.64
N MET A 118 -2.22 11.11 -1.35
CA MET A 118 -1.27 10.13 -0.82
C MET A 118 -0.24 9.69 -1.86
N ILE A 119 -0.68 9.36 -3.08
CA ILE A 119 0.22 8.99 -4.17
C ILE A 119 1.07 10.19 -4.60
N GLU A 120 0.47 11.39 -4.66
CA GLU A 120 1.19 12.63 -4.95
C GLU A 120 2.33 12.84 -3.94
N GLN A 121 2.05 12.68 -2.64
CA GLN A 121 3.06 12.80 -1.59
C GLN A 121 4.16 11.75 -1.76
N GLN A 122 3.81 10.48 -2.00
CA GLN A 122 4.80 9.40 -2.21
C GLN A 122 5.73 9.68 -3.40
N LEU A 123 5.19 10.22 -4.50
CA LEU A 123 6.01 10.62 -5.66
C LEU A 123 6.97 11.76 -5.32
N LYS A 124 6.50 12.76 -4.56
CA LYS A 124 7.34 13.86 -4.09
C LYS A 124 8.47 13.35 -3.18
N ASP A 125 8.15 12.43 -2.26
CA ASP A 125 9.14 11.85 -1.34
C ASP A 125 10.22 11.06 -2.12
N LEU A 126 9.81 10.15 -3.02
CA LEU A 126 10.72 9.36 -3.85
C LEU A 126 11.61 10.21 -4.77
N THR A 127 11.10 11.33 -5.29
CA THR A 127 11.89 12.20 -6.18
C THR A 127 12.81 13.14 -5.41
N TYR A 128 12.38 13.60 -4.24
CA TYR A 128 13.22 14.38 -3.32
C TYR A 128 14.48 13.61 -2.92
N GLU A 129 14.35 12.33 -2.55
CA GLU A 129 15.48 11.45 -2.23
C GLU A 129 16.49 11.30 -3.38
N ARG A 130 16.05 11.55 -4.62
CA ARG A 130 16.85 11.42 -5.85
C ARG A 130 17.36 12.75 -6.40
N GLY A 131 17.10 13.86 -5.70
CA GLY A 131 17.44 15.21 -6.17
C GLY A 131 16.73 15.60 -7.47
N ARG A 132 15.52 15.07 -7.71
CA ARG A 132 14.70 15.36 -8.89
C ARG A 132 13.43 16.09 -8.47
N THR A 133 12.88 16.88 -9.38
CA THR A 133 11.58 17.55 -9.22
C THR A 133 10.54 16.88 -10.10
N ILE A 134 9.30 16.81 -9.62
CA ILE A 134 8.18 16.18 -10.32
C ILE A 134 7.01 17.17 -10.48
N ASP A 135 6.35 17.15 -11.65
CA ASP A 135 5.06 17.79 -11.91
C ASP A 135 3.95 16.74 -11.82
N VAL A 136 3.05 16.88 -10.84
CA VAL A 136 1.94 15.96 -10.63
C VAL A 136 0.63 16.69 -10.92
N ARG A 137 -0.20 16.10 -11.79
CA ARG A 137 -1.52 16.64 -12.16
C ARG A 137 -2.61 15.68 -11.70
N LEU A 138 -3.68 16.24 -11.13
CA LEU A 138 -4.86 15.53 -10.61
C LEU A 138 -6.04 15.61 -11.60
#